data_AF-A0A1J4YWM8-F1
#
_entry.id   AF-A0A1J4YWM8-F1
#
_cell.length_a   1.000
_cell.length_b   1.000
_cell.length_c   1.000
_cell.angle_alpha   90.00
_cell.angle_beta   90.00
_cell.angle_gamma   90.00
#
_symmetry.space_group_name_H-M   'P 1'
#
loop_
_entity.id
_entity.type
_entity.pdbx_description
1 polymer ?
#
loop_
_entity_poly.entity_id
_entity_poly.type
_entity_poly.pdbx_seq_one_letter_code
_entity_poly.pdbx_strand_id
1 'polypeptide(L)'
;MKTLKKQSGYALLVFVSLMLAAASAVAVKAINNNGNNQIARDKLTAAALAQAKEALIGYALTYSDTHLHVPSYMNGYLPNPDLGPGVNYPEGSTAGSSSKDISKIGKLPWRELGLKPLSHGNIECIWYVISGRFKNQSKTDNMNWDTLGQIDVLDANGNTIASNLAALIIAPGKPLDGQSRYLIDVDHTRCGGNYDAHNYLDAYNAADAISGEVNYFTGSTNNSSAPNTNNKRFILASNNHFNDQFLFVTAADIFKPIIRRTDFRDQISALLNDSVFITHLKTVGITSGNKGSGHINCDNTINSDNKNFCKNWQEMLLLTQLPSPSSITIDGAATASCNRVLIFGGQQTAGQVRLTAADKDDPANYLEAPNRASFAVPVAALSSFSGSSTFSADNPSADLLRCIP
;
A
#
# COMPACT_ATOMS: atom_id res chain seq x y z
N MET A 1 25.48 -13.18 -92.46
CA MET A 1 25.98 -13.84 -91.23
C MET A 1 25.02 -13.49 -90.09
N LYS A 2 24.42 -14.51 -89.46
CA LYS A 2 23.45 -14.40 -88.36
C LYS A 2 24.14 -14.01 -87.04
N THR A 3 23.51 -13.17 -86.23
CA THR A 3 23.58 -13.25 -84.75
C THR A 3 22.32 -12.63 -84.12
N LEU A 4 21.30 -13.45 -83.87
CA LEU A 4 20.24 -13.14 -82.92
C LEU A 4 20.83 -13.24 -81.51
N LYS A 5 20.94 -12.11 -80.78
CA LYS A 5 21.32 -12.12 -79.36
C LYS A 5 20.15 -12.65 -78.53
N LYS A 6 20.37 -13.79 -77.87
CA LYS A 6 19.50 -14.36 -76.81
C LYS A 6 19.33 -13.32 -75.69
N GLN A 7 18.08 -12.98 -75.37
CA GLN A 7 17.75 -12.29 -74.12
C GLN A 7 18.14 -13.16 -72.92
N SER A 8 18.92 -12.59 -72.01
CA SER A 8 19.40 -13.23 -70.79
C SER A 8 18.34 -13.13 -69.68
N GLY A 9 17.47 -14.14 -69.57
CA GLY A 9 16.51 -14.31 -68.47
C GLY A 9 17.14 -14.36 -67.06
N TYR A 10 18.47 -14.43 -66.97
CA TYR A 10 19.23 -14.39 -65.71
C TYR A 10 19.28 -12.99 -65.08
N ALA A 11 19.22 -11.91 -65.86
CA ALA A 11 19.29 -10.55 -65.31
C ALA A 11 18.06 -10.21 -64.45
N LEU A 12 16.88 -10.67 -64.87
CA LEU A 12 15.64 -10.48 -64.13
C LEU A 12 15.63 -11.29 -62.82
N LEU A 13 16.09 -12.55 -62.88
CA LEU A 13 16.17 -13.40 -61.68
C LEU A 13 17.15 -12.84 -60.64
N VAL A 14 18.30 -12.32 -61.08
CA VAL A 14 19.25 -11.65 -60.19
C VAL A 14 18.63 -10.39 -59.58
N PHE A 15 17.95 -9.57 -60.38
CA PHE A 15 17.31 -8.35 -59.89
C PHE A 15 16.18 -8.63 -58.88
N VAL A 16 15.33 -9.62 -59.16
CA VAL A 16 14.27 -10.07 -58.25
C VAL A 16 14.87 -10.63 -56.96
N SER A 17 15.95 -11.42 -57.04
CA SER A 17 16.63 -11.95 -55.85
C SER A 17 17.23 -10.86 -54.96
N LEU A 18 17.80 -9.81 -55.57
CA LEU A 18 18.33 -8.65 -54.85
C LEU A 18 17.21 -7.83 -54.21
N MET A 19 16.06 -7.68 -54.87
CA MET A 19 14.89 -7.02 -54.29
C MET A 19 14.31 -7.80 -53.10
N LEU A 20 14.20 -9.13 -53.19
CA LEU A 20 13.76 -9.95 -52.06
C LEU A 20 14.73 -9.86 -50.87
N ALA A 21 16.04 -9.89 -51.12
CA ALA A 21 17.04 -9.75 -50.07
C ALA A 21 16.98 -8.37 -49.38
N ALA A 22 16.82 -7.29 -50.16
CA ALA A 22 16.66 -5.94 -49.63
C ALA A 22 15.37 -5.78 -48.81
N ALA A 23 14.24 -6.29 -49.31
CA ALA A 23 12.96 -6.27 -48.59
C ALA A 23 13.03 -7.05 -47.27
N SER A 24 13.70 -8.21 -47.27
CA SER A 24 13.92 -9.02 -46.08
C SER A 24 14.80 -8.31 -45.04
N ALA A 25 15.86 -7.62 -45.49
CA ALA A 25 16.73 -6.85 -44.60
C ALA A 25 16.01 -5.66 -43.96
N VAL A 26 15.15 -4.96 -44.72
CA VAL A 26 14.30 -3.88 -44.20
C VAL A 26 13.26 -4.42 -43.21
N ALA A 27 12.63 -5.56 -43.50
CA ALA A 27 11.67 -6.20 -42.60
C ALA A 27 12.33 -6.62 -41.28
N VAL A 28 13.50 -7.26 -41.32
CA VAL A 28 14.26 -7.64 -40.12
C VAL A 28 14.68 -6.41 -39.32
N LYS A 29 15.11 -5.32 -39.98
CA LYS A 29 15.46 -4.07 -39.31
C LYS A 29 14.23 -3.39 -38.68
N ALA A 30 13.07 -3.44 -39.33
CA ALA A 30 11.82 -2.92 -38.78
C ALA A 30 11.35 -3.73 -37.55
N ILE A 31 11.45 -5.06 -37.60
CA ILE A 31 11.11 -5.96 -36.49
C ILE A 31 12.06 -5.72 -35.30
N ASN A 32 13.37 -5.66 -35.54
CA ASN A 32 14.37 -5.41 -34.48
C ASN A 32 14.24 -4.00 -33.88
N ASN A 33 13.98 -2.98 -34.70
CA ASN A 33 13.80 -1.62 -34.19
C ASN A 33 12.51 -1.48 -33.36
N ASN A 34 11.42 -2.13 -33.76
CA ASN A 34 10.17 -2.09 -32.99
C ASN A 34 10.29 -2.82 -31.65
N GLY A 35 10.92 -4.00 -31.63
CA GLY A 35 11.21 -4.74 -30.39
C GLY A 35 12.12 -3.96 -29.44
N ASN A 36 13.22 -3.37 -29.95
CA ASN A 36 14.14 -2.57 -29.15
C ASN A 36 13.51 -1.30 -28.59
N ASN A 37 12.63 -0.65 -29.35
CA ASN A 37 11.92 0.55 -28.90
C ASN A 37 10.87 0.24 -27.82
N GLN A 38 10.20 -0.91 -27.90
CA GLN A 38 9.25 -1.34 -26.88
C GLN A 38 9.97 -1.67 -25.57
N ILE A 39 11.06 -2.44 -25.63
CA ILE A 39 11.88 -2.77 -24.45
C ILE A 39 12.44 -1.50 -23.79
N ALA A 40 12.91 -0.54 -24.59
CA ALA A 40 13.41 0.73 -24.06
C ALA A 40 12.32 1.54 -23.35
N ARG A 41 11.09 1.56 -23.89
CA ARG A 41 9.93 2.20 -23.26
C ARG A 41 9.54 1.52 -21.95
N ASP A 42 9.41 0.20 -21.97
CA ASP A 42 9.06 -0.60 -20.78
C ASP A 42 10.09 -0.41 -19.66
N LYS A 43 11.37 -0.26 -20.00
CA LYS A 43 12.41 0.07 -19.03
C LYS A 43 12.23 1.46 -18.41
N LEU A 44 11.86 2.47 -19.21
CA LEU A 44 11.62 3.82 -18.71
C LEU A 44 10.39 3.86 -17.80
N THR A 45 9.33 3.13 -18.12
CA THR A 45 8.16 3.06 -17.23
C THR A 45 8.40 2.26 -15.98
N ALA A 46 9.12 1.14 -16.05
CA ALA A 46 9.52 0.43 -14.84
C ALA A 46 10.32 1.34 -13.90
N ALA A 47 11.22 2.17 -14.44
CA ALA A 47 11.96 3.15 -13.66
C ALA A 47 11.06 4.26 -13.06
N ALA A 48 10.12 4.79 -13.83
CA ALA A 48 9.17 5.81 -13.35
C ALA A 48 8.24 5.27 -12.26
N LEU A 49 7.70 4.05 -12.44
CA LEU A 49 6.88 3.37 -11.44
C LEU A 49 7.69 3.11 -10.16
N ALA A 50 8.92 2.62 -10.27
CA ALA A 50 9.80 2.40 -9.13
C ALA A 50 10.08 3.71 -8.36
N GLN A 51 10.42 4.79 -9.07
CA GLN A 51 10.65 6.09 -8.45
C GLN A 51 9.40 6.64 -7.74
N ALA A 52 8.21 6.45 -8.33
CA ALA A 52 6.95 6.82 -7.70
C ALA A 52 6.71 6.01 -6.40
N LYS A 53 6.95 4.69 -6.43
CA LYS A 53 6.81 3.82 -5.24
C LYS A 53 7.78 4.22 -4.13
N GLU A 54 9.05 4.45 -4.47
CA GLU A 54 10.07 4.88 -3.50
C GLU A 54 9.70 6.21 -2.86
N ALA A 55 9.23 7.19 -3.64
CA ALA A 55 8.82 8.49 -3.10
C ALA A 55 7.60 8.39 -2.19
N LEU A 56 6.61 7.57 -2.54
CA LEU A 56 5.44 7.29 -1.69
C LEU A 56 5.84 6.62 -0.38
N ILE A 57 6.73 5.62 -0.41
CA ILE A 57 7.24 4.97 0.80
C ILE A 57 8.05 5.97 1.64
N GLY A 58 8.88 6.80 1.01
CA GLY A 58 9.64 7.86 1.70
C GLY A 58 8.75 8.90 2.39
N TYR A 59 7.65 9.30 1.74
CA TYR A 59 6.63 10.16 2.34
C TYR A 59 6.01 9.50 3.57
N ALA A 60 5.53 8.25 3.44
CA ALA A 60 4.91 7.53 4.54
C ALA A 60 5.86 7.28 5.72
N LEU A 61 7.15 7.08 5.42
CA LEU A 61 8.20 6.87 6.41
C LEU A 61 8.47 8.13 7.22
N THR A 62 8.40 9.31 6.62
CA THR A 62 8.79 10.61 7.23
C THR A 62 7.58 11.46 7.65
N TYR A 63 6.37 10.89 7.56
CA TYR A 63 5.13 11.63 7.78
C TYR A 63 5.06 12.22 9.20
N SER A 64 5.43 11.44 10.22
CA SER A 64 5.45 11.90 11.61
C SER A 64 6.40 13.07 11.84
N ASP A 65 7.50 13.08 11.11
CA ASP A 65 8.60 14.02 11.31
C ASP A 65 8.33 15.37 10.62
N THR A 66 7.54 15.32 9.54
CA THR A 66 7.22 16.48 8.68
C THR A 66 5.86 17.10 8.99
N HIS A 67 4.98 16.40 9.70
CA HIS A 67 3.62 16.83 10.03
C HIS A 67 3.41 16.93 11.55
N LEU A 68 4.42 17.49 12.24
CA LEU A 68 4.36 17.79 13.67
C LEU A 68 3.14 18.67 13.99
N HIS A 69 2.43 18.35 15.07
CA HIS A 69 1.24 19.06 15.58
C HIS A 69 -0.09 18.85 14.83
N VAL A 70 -0.16 17.91 13.88
CA VAL A 70 -1.46 17.43 13.37
C VAL A 70 -1.96 16.31 14.29
N PRO A 71 -3.26 16.28 14.68
CA PRO A 71 -3.82 15.12 15.38
C PRO A 71 -3.49 13.82 14.62
N SER A 72 -2.97 12.82 15.35
CA SER A 72 -2.63 11.49 14.81
C SER A 72 -1.53 11.52 13.72
N TYR A 73 -0.33 12.02 14.05
CA TYR A 73 0.83 12.11 13.15
C TYR A 73 1.60 10.78 12.96
N MET A 74 0.90 9.64 12.94
CA MET A 74 1.56 8.33 12.77
C MET A 74 2.20 8.19 11.39
N ASN A 75 3.37 7.54 11.31
CA ASN A 75 3.91 7.09 10.03
C ASN A 75 2.96 6.08 9.36
N GLY A 76 3.02 6.01 8.04
CA GLY A 76 2.23 5.09 7.22
C GLY A 76 1.19 5.76 6.32
N TYR A 77 0.88 7.04 6.53
CA TYR A 77 -0.02 7.79 5.64
C TYR A 77 0.65 8.18 4.33
N LEU A 78 -0.15 8.22 3.26
CA LEU A 78 0.24 8.59 1.90
C LEU A 78 -0.50 9.89 1.49
N PRO A 79 0.07 10.69 0.57
CA PRO A 79 -0.58 11.91 0.09
C PRO A 79 -1.80 11.59 -0.77
N ASN A 80 -2.79 12.50 -0.83
CA ASN A 80 -3.88 12.33 -1.80
C ASN A 80 -3.33 12.54 -3.23
N PRO A 81 -3.94 11.92 -4.25
CA PRO A 81 -3.59 12.20 -5.64
C PRO A 81 -3.82 13.66 -6.01
N ASP A 82 -3.17 14.08 -7.09
CA ASP A 82 -3.52 15.30 -7.81
C ASP A 82 -4.81 15.04 -8.61
N LEU A 83 -5.86 15.80 -8.27
CA LEU A 83 -7.18 15.69 -8.89
C LEU A 83 -7.41 16.76 -9.97
N GLY A 84 -6.36 17.50 -10.33
CA GLY A 84 -6.39 18.55 -11.35
C GLY A 84 -6.78 19.92 -10.79
N PRO A 85 -7.16 20.84 -11.68
CA PRO A 85 -7.36 22.24 -11.32
C PRO A 85 -8.45 22.39 -10.24
N GLY A 86 -8.05 22.98 -9.12
CA GLY A 86 -8.92 23.40 -8.03
C GLY A 86 -8.45 24.73 -7.48
N VAL A 87 -9.33 25.44 -6.78
CA VAL A 87 -9.19 26.87 -6.41
C VAL A 87 -7.87 27.20 -5.67
N ASN A 88 -7.13 26.22 -5.15
CA ASN A 88 -5.84 26.40 -4.46
C ASN A 88 -4.81 25.26 -4.65
N TYR A 89 -4.90 24.45 -5.71
CA TYR A 89 -4.00 23.29 -5.89
C TYR A 89 -3.19 23.41 -7.19
N PRO A 90 -1.92 23.83 -7.14
CA PRO A 90 -1.03 23.82 -8.31
C PRO A 90 -0.85 22.40 -8.84
N GLU A 91 -0.65 22.25 -10.14
CA GLU A 91 -0.31 20.97 -10.76
C GLU A 91 0.79 20.21 -10.00
N GLY A 92 0.54 18.92 -9.76
CA GLY A 92 1.39 17.99 -9.02
C GLY A 92 1.22 18.04 -7.52
N SER A 93 0.29 18.84 -6.98
CA SER A 93 0.06 18.94 -5.53
C SER A 93 -0.99 17.92 -5.07
N THR A 94 -0.92 17.54 -3.79
CA THR A 94 -1.98 16.72 -3.19
C THR A 94 -3.32 17.47 -3.20
N ALA A 95 -4.39 16.79 -3.58
CA ALA A 95 -5.73 17.36 -3.47
C ALA A 95 -6.20 17.50 -2.01
N GLY A 96 -7.20 18.37 -1.83
CA GLY A 96 -7.83 18.66 -0.53
C GLY A 96 -8.63 17.52 0.09
N SER A 97 -9.22 17.83 1.25
CA SER A 97 -9.81 16.80 2.11
C SER A 97 -11.06 16.17 1.48
N SER A 98 -11.20 14.87 1.69
CA SER A 98 -12.39 14.09 1.37
C SER A 98 -12.84 13.34 2.62
N SER A 99 -14.02 12.73 2.63
CA SER A 99 -14.50 11.99 3.80
C SER A 99 -13.57 10.82 4.18
N LYS A 100 -13.67 10.40 5.45
CA LYS A 100 -12.88 9.30 6.01
C LYS A 100 -13.05 8.01 5.19
N ASP A 101 -11.96 7.29 5.01
CA ASP A 101 -11.89 5.99 4.31
C ASP A 101 -12.43 5.95 2.86
N ILE A 102 -12.64 7.11 2.22
CA ILE A 102 -12.97 7.20 0.78
C ILE A 102 -11.70 7.05 -0.05
N SER A 103 -11.61 6.02 -0.89
CA SER A 103 -10.48 5.84 -1.82
C SER A 103 -10.51 6.89 -2.92
N LYS A 104 -9.32 7.28 -3.40
CA LYS A 104 -9.15 8.31 -4.43
C LYS A 104 -8.27 7.82 -5.56
N ILE A 105 -8.55 8.28 -6.77
CA ILE A 105 -7.74 8.06 -7.97
C ILE A 105 -7.53 9.39 -8.68
N GLY A 106 -6.30 9.63 -9.11
CA GLY A 106 -5.88 10.83 -9.83
C GLY A 106 -4.44 10.67 -10.30
N LYS A 107 -3.80 11.78 -10.68
CA LYS A 107 -2.38 11.76 -11.05
C LYS A 107 -1.50 11.71 -9.81
N LEU A 108 -0.28 11.19 -9.97
CA LEU A 108 0.72 11.19 -8.91
C LEU A 108 1.01 12.65 -8.49
N PRO A 109 0.94 12.98 -7.18
CA PRO A 109 1.21 14.32 -6.69
C PRO A 109 2.73 14.56 -6.64
N TRP A 110 3.37 14.62 -7.80
CA TRP A 110 4.82 14.66 -7.95
C TRP A 110 5.47 15.84 -7.23
N ARG A 111 4.78 16.99 -7.13
CA ARG A 111 5.31 18.17 -6.44
C ARG A 111 5.32 17.97 -4.93
N GLU A 112 4.25 17.41 -4.38
CA GLU A 112 4.15 17.05 -2.96
C GLU A 112 5.24 16.04 -2.58
N LEU A 113 5.53 15.11 -3.48
CA LEU A 113 6.56 14.08 -3.30
C LEU A 113 8.00 14.60 -3.56
N GLY A 114 8.20 15.89 -3.86
CA GLY A 114 9.52 16.45 -4.17
C GLY A 114 10.14 15.91 -5.47
N LEU A 115 9.32 15.39 -6.38
CA LEU A 115 9.72 14.83 -7.66
C LEU A 115 9.58 15.85 -8.80
N LYS A 116 10.16 15.51 -9.95
CA LYS A 116 9.75 16.08 -11.24
C LYS A 116 8.54 15.29 -11.75
N PRO A 117 7.74 15.85 -12.68
CA PRO A 117 6.69 15.09 -13.36
C PRO A 117 7.26 13.77 -13.92
N LEU A 118 6.70 12.66 -13.49
CA LEU A 118 7.09 11.33 -13.94
C LEU A 118 6.17 10.92 -15.09
N SER A 119 6.73 10.76 -16.29
CA SER A 119 6.00 10.25 -17.45
C SER A 119 6.64 8.98 -18.01
N HIS A 120 5.80 8.06 -18.50
CA HIS A 120 6.26 6.94 -19.32
C HIS A 120 6.66 7.49 -20.68
N GLY A 121 7.95 7.49 -21.01
CA GLY A 121 8.43 7.69 -22.39
C GLY A 121 7.80 8.89 -23.12
N ASN A 122 7.61 10.02 -22.44
CA ASN A 122 6.99 11.27 -22.93
C ASN A 122 5.51 11.19 -23.37
N ILE A 123 4.73 10.17 -22.97
CA ILE A 123 3.34 10.01 -23.45
C ILE A 123 2.30 10.42 -22.40
N GLU A 124 2.39 9.96 -21.14
CA GLU A 124 1.42 10.28 -20.08
C GLU A 124 2.05 10.23 -18.69
N CYS A 125 1.52 11.02 -17.74
CA CYS A 125 1.96 10.98 -16.34
C CYS A 125 1.41 9.78 -15.58
N ILE A 126 2.13 9.39 -14.53
CA ILE A 126 1.71 8.30 -13.63
C ILE A 126 0.39 8.64 -12.94
N TRP A 127 -0.53 7.68 -12.96
CA TRP A 127 -1.75 7.67 -12.19
C TRP A 127 -1.55 6.94 -10.86
N TYR A 128 -2.35 7.30 -9.88
CA TYR A 128 -2.18 6.90 -8.50
C TYR A 128 -3.54 6.69 -7.85
N VAL A 129 -3.76 5.48 -7.35
CA VAL A 129 -4.91 5.10 -6.54
C VAL A 129 -4.45 4.94 -5.10
N ILE A 130 -5.13 5.63 -4.19
CA ILE A 130 -4.90 5.51 -2.75
C ILE A 130 -6.09 4.86 -2.08
N SER A 131 -5.81 3.88 -1.22
CA SER A 131 -6.80 3.37 -0.28
C SER A 131 -7.18 4.47 0.69
N GLY A 132 -8.47 4.76 0.84
CA GLY A 132 -8.99 5.77 1.76
C GLY A 132 -8.44 5.67 3.18
N ARG A 133 -8.21 4.46 3.68
CA ARG A 133 -7.60 4.19 4.99
C ARG A 133 -6.15 4.66 5.15
N PHE A 134 -5.42 4.83 4.05
CA PHE A 134 -4.02 5.25 4.02
C PHE A 134 -3.84 6.75 3.72
N LYS A 135 -4.91 7.53 3.57
CA LYS A 135 -4.82 8.97 3.27
C LYS A 135 -4.30 9.78 4.45
N ASN A 136 -3.46 10.77 4.18
CA ASN A 136 -2.98 11.75 5.14
C ASN A 136 -4.04 12.78 5.61
N GLN A 137 -5.21 12.81 4.99
CA GLN A 137 -6.34 13.68 5.32
C GLN A 137 -7.62 12.89 5.55
N SER A 138 -8.42 13.32 6.53
CA SER A 138 -9.57 12.55 7.04
C SER A 138 -9.17 11.10 7.31
N LYS A 139 -8.14 10.98 8.13
CA LYS A 139 -7.42 9.74 8.45
C LYS A 139 -8.38 8.67 8.98
N THR A 140 -8.03 7.43 8.73
CA THR A 140 -8.65 6.29 9.40
C THR A 140 -8.41 6.36 10.91
N ASP A 141 -9.21 5.63 11.69
CA ASP A 141 -9.14 5.71 13.16
C ASP A 141 -7.84 5.11 13.71
N ASN A 142 -7.30 4.08 13.04
CA ASN A 142 -6.11 3.34 13.47
C ASN A 142 -5.16 3.06 12.28
N MET A 143 -3.93 3.55 12.39
CA MET A 143 -2.85 3.33 11.43
C MET A 143 -1.73 2.49 12.06
N ASN A 144 -1.62 1.23 11.64
CA ASN A 144 -0.58 0.29 12.03
C ASN A 144 -0.31 -0.73 10.92
N TRP A 145 0.59 -1.68 11.15
CA TRP A 145 1.00 -2.66 10.14
C TRP A 145 -0.12 -3.61 9.67
N ASP A 146 -1.23 -3.70 10.41
CA ASP A 146 -2.42 -4.52 10.10
C ASP A 146 -3.59 -3.67 9.58
N THR A 147 -3.35 -2.39 9.27
CA THR A 147 -4.33 -1.56 8.55
C THR A 147 -4.49 -2.13 7.14
N LEU A 148 -5.68 -2.68 6.86
CA LEU A 148 -5.99 -3.28 5.57
C LEU A 148 -6.33 -2.19 4.55
N GLY A 149 -5.68 -2.23 3.38
CA GLY A 149 -6.06 -1.39 2.25
C GLY A 149 -7.42 -1.77 1.65
N GLN A 150 -7.89 -0.98 0.70
CA GLN A 150 -9.21 -1.09 0.09
C GLN A 150 -9.13 -1.34 -1.42
N ILE A 151 -7.99 -1.85 -1.91
CA ILE A 151 -7.73 -2.07 -3.34
C ILE A 151 -7.31 -3.53 -3.56
N ASP A 152 -7.98 -4.19 -4.49
CA ASP A 152 -7.66 -5.53 -4.98
C ASP A 152 -7.33 -5.46 -6.47
N VAL A 153 -6.49 -6.38 -6.93
CA VAL A 153 -6.15 -6.54 -8.35
C VAL A 153 -6.47 -7.96 -8.78
N LEU A 154 -7.11 -8.10 -9.94
CA LEU A 154 -7.49 -9.37 -10.55
C LEU A 154 -6.72 -9.55 -11.86
N ASP A 155 -6.50 -10.81 -12.25
CA ASP A 155 -6.00 -11.15 -13.58
C ASP A 155 -7.12 -11.11 -14.64
N ALA A 156 -6.75 -11.38 -15.90
CA ALA A 156 -7.69 -11.45 -17.03
C ALA A 156 -8.78 -12.54 -16.89
N ASN A 157 -8.61 -13.51 -15.99
CA ASN A 157 -9.56 -14.58 -15.73
C ASN A 157 -10.47 -14.27 -14.52
N GLY A 158 -10.29 -13.11 -13.86
CA GLY A 158 -11.01 -12.74 -12.65
C GLY A 158 -10.44 -13.34 -11.36
N ASN A 159 -9.25 -13.94 -11.38
CA ASN A 159 -8.60 -14.40 -10.16
C ASN A 159 -7.92 -13.24 -9.46
N THR A 160 -8.09 -13.13 -8.14
CA THR A 160 -7.39 -12.12 -7.35
C THR A 160 -5.89 -12.43 -7.25
N ILE A 161 -5.06 -11.50 -7.71
CA ILE A 161 -3.58 -11.60 -7.68
C ILE A 161 -2.95 -10.72 -6.59
N ALA A 162 -3.69 -9.73 -6.10
CA ALA A 162 -3.31 -8.92 -4.95
C ALA A 162 -4.55 -8.40 -4.23
N SER A 163 -4.47 -8.27 -2.91
CA SER A 163 -5.59 -7.79 -2.09
C SER A 163 -5.14 -6.80 -1.02
N ASN A 164 -6.07 -5.97 -0.58
CA ASN A 164 -5.89 -5.02 0.53
C ASN A 164 -4.68 -4.09 0.32
N LEU A 165 -4.41 -3.68 -0.92
CA LEU A 165 -3.32 -2.78 -1.24
C LEU A 165 -3.56 -1.40 -0.64
N ALA A 166 -2.49 -0.80 -0.10
CA ALA A 166 -2.49 0.57 0.42
C ALA A 166 -2.60 1.58 -0.74
N ALA A 167 -1.97 1.26 -1.87
CA ALA A 167 -2.08 2.02 -3.10
C ALA A 167 -1.78 1.19 -4.35
N LEU A 168 -2.19 1.71 -5.50
CA LEU A 168 -1.88 1.20 -6.82
C LEU A 168 -1.29 2.34 -7.66
N ILE A 169 -0.10 2.13 -8.21
CA ILE A 169 0.55 3.08 -9.11
C ILE A 169 0.35 2.56 -10.53
N ILE A 170 -0.16 3.41 -11.41
CA ILE A 170 -0.59 3.03 -12.75
C ILE A 170 0.18 3.87 -13.76
N ALA A 171 0.84 3.22 -14.70
CA ALA A 171 1.36 3.89 -15.89
C ALA A 171 0.36 3.63 -17.03
N PRO A 172 -0.39 4.65 -17.47
CA PRO A 172 -1.34 4.47 -18.55
C PRO A 172 -0.65 4.00 -19.82
N GLY A 173 -1.25 3.06 -20.53
CA GLY A 173 -0.79 2.70 -21.85
C GLY A 173 -1.23 3.72 -22.91
N LYS A 174 -1.12 3.32 -24.18
CA LYS A 174 -1.60 4.14 -25.30
C LYS A 174 -3.12 4.40 -25.14
N PRO A 175 -3.63 5.57 -25.57
CA PRO A 175 -5.06 5.83 -25.55
C PRO A 175 -5.84 4.70 -26.23
N LEU A 176 -6.84 4.17 -25.54
CA LEU A 176 -7.81 3.23 -26.09
C LEU A 176 -8.87 3.98 -26.91
N ASP A 177 -9.59 3.25 -27.76
CA ASP A 177 -10.69 3.83 -28.53
C ASP A 177 -11.74 4.44 -27.60
N GLY A 178 -12.09 5.71 -27.87
CA GLY A 178 -13.02 6.51 -27.05
C GLY A 178 -12.35 7.38 -25.98
N GLN A 179 -11.14 7.02 -25.53
CA GLN A 179 -10.41 7.84 -24.56
C GLN A 179 -10.01 9.19 -25.18
N SER A 180 -10.36 10.28 -24.49
CA SER A 180 -9.97 11.64 -24.89
C SER A 180 -9.18 12.31 -23.77
N ARG A 181 -7.89 12.54 -23.99
CA ARG A 181 -6.93 13.08 -23.00
C ARG A 181 -6.65 14.58 -23.19
N TYR A 182 -7.65 15.33 -23.63
CA TYR A 182 -7.50 16.75 -23.96
C TYR A 182 -7.17 17.61 -22.74
N LEU A 183 -6.36 18.64 -22.95
CA LEU A 183 -6.00 19.59 -21.91
C LEU A 183 -7.20 20.49 -21.58
N ILE A 184 -7.58 20.58 -20.30
CA ILE A 184 -8.68 21.46 -19.84
C ILE A 184 -8.20 22.76 -19.20
N ASP A 185 -6.93 22.84 -18.82
CA ASP A 185 -6.34 24.00 -18.17
C ASP A 185 -4.95 24.29 -18.75
N VAL A 186 -4.77 25.51 -19.23
CA VAL A 186 -3.53 26.01 -19.83
C VAL A 186 -2.39 26.19 -18.83
N ASP A 187 -2.68 26.24 -17.53
CA ASP A 187 -1.67 26.34 -16.47
C ASP A 187 -1.15 24.96 -16.01
N HIS A 188 -1.88 23.88 -16.33
CA HIS A 188 -1.53 22.50 -16.01
C HIS A 188 -0.86 21.82 -17.22
N THR A 189 0.33 22.27 -17.61
CA THR A 189 0.96 21.84 -18.88
C THR A 189 1.87 20.63 -18.79
N ARG A 190 2.27 20.20 -17.58
CA ARG A 190 3.30 19.16 -17.42
C ARG A 190 2.72 17.75 -17.48
N CYS A 191 1.70 17.52 -16.67
CA CYS A 191 0.91 16.29 -16.65
C CYS A 191 -0.48 16.49 -17.24
N GLY A 192 -1.08 17.68 -17.07
CA GLY A 192 -2.24 18.19 -17.79
C GLY A 192 -3.38 17.23 -18.04
N GLY A 193 -4.05 17.43 -19.17
CA GLY A 193 -5.21 16.62 -19.55
C GLY A 193 -6.49 17.03 -18.81
N ASN A 194 -7.50 16.17 -18.82
CA ASN A 194 -8.82 16.46 -18.25
C ASN A 194 -9.06 15.87 -16.85
N TYR A 195 -8.07 15.12 -16.33
CA TYR A 195 -8.11 14.49 -14.99
C TYR A 195 -9.29 13.53 -14.75
N ASP A 196 -10.02 13.14 -15.79
CA ASP A 196 -11.05 12.10 -15.71
C ASP A 196 -10.41 10.73 -15.91
N ALA A 197 -10.33 9.92 -14.85
CA ALA A 197 -9.65 8.63 -14.83
C ALA A 197 -10.09 7.69 -15.97
N HIS A 198 -11.37 7.74 -16.33
CA HIS A 198 -11.94 6.96 -17.43
C HIS A 198 -11.27 7.24 -18.79
N ASN A 199 -10.77 8.45 -19.02
CA ASN A 199 -10.08 8.82 -20.26
C ASN A 199 -8.61 8.36 -20.32
N TYR A 200 -8.09 7.75 -19.26
CA TYR A 200 -6.70 7.31 -19.19
C TYR A 200 -6.57 5.83 -18.90
N LEU A 201 -7.47 5.27 -18.10
CA LEU A 201 -7.33 3.94 -17.51
C LEU A 201 -8.27 2.92 -18.14
N ASP A 202 -7.88 1.66 -18.05
CA ASP A 202 -8.53 0.54 -18.74
C ASP A 202 -9.72 -0.10 -18.02
N ALA A 203 -10.74 -0.65 -18.65
CA ALA A 203 -11.15 -0.40 -20.01
C ALA A 203 -12.00 0.87 -20.04
N TYR A 204 -11.96 1.62 -21.15
CA TYR A 204 -12.81 2.80 -21.33
C TYR A 204 -14.29 2.45 -21.11
N ASN A 205 -14.87 1.56 -21.92
CA ASN A 205 -16.28 1.19 -21.78
C ASN A 205 -16.50 0.07 -20.76
N ALA A 206 -17.58 0.18 -19.98
CA ALA A 206 -18.05 -0.90 -19.12
C ALA A 206 -18.43 -2.19 -19.88
N ALA A 207 -18.74 -2.09 -21.17
CA ALA A 207 -19.01 -3.25 -22.03
C ALA A 207 -17.76 -4.11 -22.27
N ASP A 208 -16.57 -3.53 -22.11
CA ASP A 208 -15.27 -4.18 -22.29
C ASP A 208 -14.69 -4.66 -20.95
N ALA A 209 -15.44 -4.52 -19.85
CA ALA A 209 -15.02 -4.86 -18.51
C ALA A 209 -14.75 -6.37 -18.37
N ILE A 210 -13.70 -6.71 -17.62
CA ILE A 210 -13.42 -8.11 -17.24
C ILE A 210 -13.95 -8.32 -15.84
N SER A 211 -14.73 -9.39 -15.65
CA SER A 211 -15.43 -9.66 -14.37
C SER A 211 -16.32 -8.52 -13.88
N GLY A 212 -16.80 -7.66 -14.80
CA GLY A 212 -17.60 -6.48 -14.48
C GLY A 212 -16.80 -5.28 -13.95
N GLU A 213 -15.46 -5.34 -13.97
CA GLU A 213 -14.59 -4.32 -13.40
C GLU A 213 -13.87 -3.50 -14.48
N VAL A 214 -13.71 -2.20 -14.19
CA VAL A 214 -12.88 -1.22 -14.92
C VAL A 214 -11.91 -0.56 -13.93
N ASN A 215 -10.79 -0.02 -14.40
CA ASN A 215 -9.67 0.50 -13.62
C ASN A 215 -9.86 1.98 -13.21
N TYR A 216 -11.08 2.40 -12.98
CA TYR A 216 -11.43 3.72 -12.46
C TYR A 216 -12.69 3.67 -11.60
N PHE A 217 -12.96 4.72 -10.84
CA PHE A 217 -14.10 4.74 -9.92
C PHE A 217 -15.37 5.30 -10.57
N THR A 218 -16.23 4.42 -11.06
CA THR A 218 -17.52 4.79 -11.67
C THR A 218 -18.41 5.58 -10.70
N GLY A 219 -19.16 6.56 -11.21
CA GLY A 219 -20.25 7.21 -10.47
C GLY A 219 -19.84 8.42 -9.61
N SER A 220 -18.61 8.90 -9.76
CA SER A 220 -18.13 10.14 -9.15
C SER A 220 -17.61 11.11 -10.20
N THR A 221 -17.52 12.40 -9.87
CA THR A 221 -16.90 13.40 -10.75
C THR A 221 -15.47 12.98 -11.10
N ASN A 222 -15.15 13.02 -12.41
CA ASN A 222 -13.87 12.61 -12.98
C ASN A 222 -13.46 11.16 -12.65
N ASN A 223 -14.43 10.34 -12.26
CA ASN A 223 -14.24 8.96 -11.84
C ASN A 223 -13.15 8.80 -10.76
N SER A 224 -13.09 9.77 -9.84
CA SER A 224 -11.95 10.01 -8.95
C SER A 224 -12.15 9.48 -7.52
N SER A 225 -13.34 9.04 -7.15
CA SER A 225 -13.70 8.75 -5.75
C SER A 225 -14.55 7.50 -5.60
N ALA A 226 -14.25 6.68 -4.58
CA ALA A 226 -15.05 5.50 -4.28
C ALA A 226 -15.31 5.30 -2.78
N PRO A 227 -16.54 4.89 -2.39
CA PRO A 227 -16.93 4.73 -1.00
C PRO A 227 -16.19 3.61 -0.27
N ASN A 228 -16.21 3.63 1.07
CA ASN A 228 -15.70 2.55 1.93
C ASN A 228 -16.65 1.33 1.97
N THR A 229 -17.07 0.85 0.80
CA THR A 229 -17.88 -0.36 0.64
C THR A 229 -17.16 -1.35 -0.24
N ASN A 230 -16.77 -2.50 0.33
CA ASN A 230 -15.92 -3.51 -0.30
C ASN A 230 -14.56 -2.97 -0.78
N ASN A 231 -13.65 -3.86 -1.15
CA ASN A 231 -12.43 -3.47 -1.84
C ASN A 231 -12.75 -3.08 -3.29
N LYS A 232 -12.02 -2.11 -3.81
CA LYS A 232 -12.09 -1.64 -5.19
C LYS A 232 -11.20 -2.52 -6.05
N ARG A 233 -11.73 -2.96 -7.18
CA ARG A 233 -11.14 -4.00 -7.99
C ARG A 233 -10.59 -3.42 -9.28
N PHE A 234 -9.36 -3.77 -9.59
CA PHE A 234 -8.66 -3.38 -10.81
C PHE A 234 -8.23 -4.64 -11.55
N ILE A 235 -8.20 -4.59 -12.88
CA ILE A 235 -7.82 -5.69 -13.74
C ILE A 235 -6.42 -5.43 -14.31
N LEU A 236 -5.51 -6.37 -14.07
CA LEU A 236 -4.23 -6.45 -14.76
C LEU A 236 -4.33 -7.48 -15.89
N ALA A 237 -4.45 -6.98 -17.11
CA ALA A 237 -4.54 -7.80 -18.32
C ALA A 237 -3.79 -7.13 -19.48
N SER A 238 -3.56 -7.88 -20.55
CA SER A 238 -2.98 -7.33 -21.79
C SER A 238 -3.82 -7.79 -22.98
N ASN A 239 -4.63 -6.88 -23.52
CA ASN A 239 -5.49 -7.10 -24.68
C ASN A 239 -5.89 -5.74 -25.33
N ASN A 240 -6.90 -5.73 -26.19
CA ASN A 240 -7.33 -4.52 -26.90
C ASN A 240 -7.94 -3.43 -26.00
N HIS A 241 -8.37 -3.79 -24.80
CA HIS A 241 -9.06 -2.91 -23.84
C HIS A 241 -8.28 -2.77 -22.52
N PHE A 242 -7.16 -3.47 -22.38
CA PHE A 242 -6.28 -3.42 -21.21
C PHE A 242 -4.82 -3.37 -21.66
N ASN A 243 -4.16 -2.22 -21.44
CA ASN A 243 -2.77 -1.95 -21.80
C ASN A 243 -1.97 -1.17 -20.73
N ASP A 244 -2.56 -0.89 -19.57
CA ASP A 244 -1.96 -0.21 -18.43
C ASP A 244 -0.99 -1.12 -17.68
N GLN A 245 0.05 -0.52 -17.10
CA GLN A 245 1.01 -1.21 -16.24
C GLN A 245 0.83 -0.80 -14.79
N PHE A 246 0.85 -1.78 -13.89
CA PHE A 246 0.65 -1.57 -12.46
C PHE A 246 1.93 -1.81 -11.65
N LEU A 247 2.07 -1.03 -10.58
CA LEU A 247 2.97 -1.33 -9.48
C LEU A 247 2.21 -1.23 -8.16
N PHE A 248 2.28 -2.30 -7.36
CA PHE A 248 1.52 -2.43 -6.13
C PHE A 248 2.26 -1.80 -4.94
N VAL A 249 1.50 -1.18 -4.04
CA VAL A 249 2.00 -0.72 -2.73
C VAL A 249 1.17 -1.41 -1.64
N THR A 250 1.83 -2.31 -0.91
CA THR A 250 1.24 -3.05 0.21
C THR A 250 1.45 -2.32 1.54
N ALA A 251 0.69 -2.66 2.58
CA ALA A 251 0.99 -2.21 3.94
C ALA A 251 2.41 -2.64 4.38
N ALA A 252 2.85 -3.84 3.97
CA ALA A 252 4.19 -4.35 4.28
C ALA A 252 5.31 -3.50 3.63
N ASP A 253 5.13 -3.02 2.40
CA ASP A 253 6.08 -2.10 1.75
C ASP A 253 6.30 -0.82 2.58
N ILE A 254 5.25 -0.35 3.24
CA ILE A 254 5.24 0.86 4.07
C ILE A 254 5.82 0.58 5.46
N PHE A 255 5.35 -0.46 6.14
CA PHE A 255 5.72 -0.71 7.54
C PHE A 255 7.06 -1.40 7.71
N LYS A 256 7.54 -2.19 6.74
CA LYS A 256 8.85 -2.85 6.82
C LYS A 256 10.02 -1.87 7.05
N PRO A 257 10.11 -0.71 6.38
CA PRO A 257 11.12 0.30 6.74
C PRO A 257 10.79 1.05 8.04
N ILE A 258 9.51 1.31 8.35
CA ILE A 258 9.11 2.01 9.59
C ILE A 258 9.57 1.24 10.83
N ILE A 259 9.32 -0.07 10.89
CA ILE A 259 9.67 -0.88 12.07
C ILE A 259 11.18 -0.95 12.33
N ARG A 260 12.01 -0.67 11.32
CA ARG A 260 13.47 -0.65 11.43
C ARG A 260 14.01 0.65 12.03
N ARG A 261 13.18 1.69 12.15
CA ARG A 261 13.59 2.94 12.80
C ARG A 261 13.71 2.72 14.31
N THR A 262 14.70 3.36 14.93
CA THR A 262 14.93 3.24 16.37
C THR A 262 13.82 3.88 17.19
N ASP A 263 13.26 5.00 16.71
CA ASP A 263 12.16 5.69 17.37
C ASP A 263 10.86 4.87 17.41
N PHE A 264 10.60 4.01 16.41
CA PHE A 264 9.48 3.07 16.44
C PHE A 264 9.61 2.09 17.61
N ARG A 265 10.78 1.46 17.76
CA ARG A 265 11.11 0.60 18.91
C ARG A 265 10.98 1.36 20.22
N ASP A 266 11.59 2.54 20.30
CA ASP A 266 11.64 3.34 21.52
C ASP A 266 10.24 3.81 21.93
N GLN A 267 9.37 4.10 20.97
CA GLN A 267 7.97 4.48 21.21
C GLN A 267 7.11 3.33 21.74
N ILE A 268 7.33 2.08 21.28
CA ILE A 268 6.69 0.90 21.89
C ILE A 268 7.13 0.78 23.34
N SER A 269 8.44 0.83 23.59
CA SER A 269 8.99 0.76 24.95
C SER A 269 8.48 1.90 25.84
N ALA A 270 8.33 3.11 25.30
CA ALA A 270 7.81 4.27 26.02
C ALA A 270 6.35 4.09 26.46
N LEU A 271 5.49 3.50 25.62
CA LEU A 271 4.11 3.17 26.00
C LEU A 271 4.08 2.03 27.03
N LEU A 272 4.79 0.93 26.78
CA LEU A 272 4.75 -0.25 27.65
C LEU A 272 5.37 0.02 29.04
N ASN A 273 6.23 1.02 29.17
CA ASN A 273 6.83 1.46 30.43
C ASN A 273 6.17 2.72 31.02
N ASP A 274 5.09 3.22 30.41
CA ASP A 274 4.38 4.42 30.88
C ASP A 274 3.74 4.16 32.25
N SER A 275 4.13 4.95 33.26
CA SER A 275 3.69 4.75 34.64
C SER A 275 2.20 5.03 34.85
N VAL A 276 1.62 5.98 34.11
CA VAL A 276 0.18 6.29 34.14
C VAL A 276 -0.58 5.15 33.47
N PHE A 277 -0.08 4.66 32.34
CA PHE A 277 -0.67 3.54 31.62
C PHE A 277 -0.64 2.26 32.46
N ILE A 278 0.50 1.91 33.06
CA ILE A 278 0.63 0.76 33.96
C ILE A 278 -0.34 0.89 35.14
N THR A 279 -0.52 2.09 35.70
CA THR A 279 -1.50 2.32 36.79
C THR A 279 -2.93 2.05 36.34
N HIS A 280 -3.31 2.47 35.13
CA HIS A 280 -4.59 2.14 34.53
C HIS A 280 -4.75 0.62 34.31
N LEU A 281 -3.72 -0.05 33.81
CA LEU A 281 -3.75 -1.50 33.54
C LEU A 281 -3.92 -2.37 34.79
N LYS A 282 -3.56 -1.85 35.98
CA LYS A 282 -3.79 -2.54 37.26
C LYS A 282 -5.27 -2.64 37.63
N THR A 283 -6.08 -1.67 37.22
CA THR A 283 -7.47 -1.51 37.70
C THR A 283 -8.50 -1.74 36.61
N VAL A 284 -8.12 -1.60 35.34
CA VAL A 284 -9.02 -1.79 34.20
C VAL A 284 -9.68 -3.17 34.21
N GLY A 285 -10.95 -3.25 33.83
CA GLY A 285 -11.66 -4.52 33.71
C GLY A 285 -11.21 -5.33 32.49
N ILE A 286 -10.90 -6.62 32.68
CA ILE A 286 -10.41 -7.53 31.63
C ILE A 286 -11.55 -8.40 31.07
N THR A 287 -12.80 -7.94 31.14
CA THR A 287 -13.97 -8.77 30.79
C THR A 287 -14.52 -8.52 29.38
N SER A 288 -13.88 -7.63 28.60
CA SER A 288 -14.33 -7.25 27.26
C SER A 288 -13.42 -7.81 26.17
N GLY A 289 -14.03 -8.48 25.19
CA GLY A 289 -13.36 -9.14 24.07
C GLY A 289 -12.53 -10.35 24.49
N ASN A 290 -11.95 -11.03 23.51
CA ASN A 290 -11.11 -12.21 23.77
C ASN A 290 -9.65 -11.86 24.11
N LYS A 291 -9.24 -10.59 23.93
CA LYS A 291 -7.88 -10.09 24.23
C LYS A 291 -7.76 -9.35 25.57
N GLY A 292 -8.88 -9.10 26.27
CA GLY A 292 -8.87 -8.41 27.57
C GLY A 292 -8.49 -6.92 27.51
N SER A 293 -8.21 -6.38 26.32
CA SER A 293 -7.82 -5.00 26.06
C SER A 293 -8.98 -4.06 25.74
N GLY A 294 -10.22 -4.56 25.70
CA GLY A 294 -11.40 -3.79 25.27
C GLY A 294 -11.76 -2.58 26.16
N HIS A 295 -11.33 -2.56 27.42
CA HIS A 295 -11.51 -1.42 28.33
C HIS A 295 -10.24 -0.58 28.51
N ILE A 296 -9.14 -0.88 27.80
CA ILE A 296 -7.95 -0.04 27.85
C ILE A 296 -8.29 1.35 27.31
N ASN A 297 -8.09 2.38 28.13
CA ASN A 297 -8.29 3.76 27.74
C ASN A 297 -6.93 4.41 27.50
N CYS A 298 -6.61 4.66 26.24
CA CYS A 298 -5.37 5.29 25.82
C CYS A 298 -5.23 6.77 26.21
N ASP A 299 -6.25 7.39 26.81
CA ASP A 299 -6.10 8.72 27.41
C ASP A 299 -5.37 8.66 28.77
N ASN A 300 -5.22 7.47 29.37
CA ASN A 300 -4.45 7.26 30.60
C ASN A 300 -2.96 6.99 30.27
N THR A 301 -2.29 7.95 29.66
CA THR A 301 -0.85 7.92 29.39
C THR A 301 -0.20 9.24 29.81
N ILE A 302 1.11 9.25 30.04
CA ILE A 302 1.83 10.41 30.56
C ILE A 302 1.91 11.57 29.56
N ASN A 303 1.89 11.28 28.25
CA ASN A 303 2.03 12.27 27.19
C ASN A 303 1.16 11.95 25.96
N SER A 304 1.11 12.89 25.03
CA SER A 304 0.37 12.79 23.76
C SER A 304 0.87 11.70 22.83
N ASP A 305 2.17 11.40 22.89
CA ASP A 305 2.85 10.53 21.94
C ASP A 305 2.49 9.08 22.27
N ASN A 306 2.57 8.70 23.55
CA ASN A 306 2.08 7.44 24.09
C ASN A 306 0.56 7.30 23.88
N LYS A 307 -0.21 8.36 24.06
CA LYS A 307 -1.66 8.37 23.78
C LYS A 307 -1.94 8.06 22.31
N ASN A 308 -1.28 8.77 21.40
CA ASN A 308 -1.45 8.59 19.96
C ASN A 308 -0.99 7.20 19.51
N PHE A 309 0.15 6.74 20.01
CA PHE A 309 0.66 5.39 19.73
C PHE A 309 -0.32 4.33 20.25
N CYS A 310 -0.74 4.43 21.51
CA CYS A 310 -1.72 3.51 22.10
C CYS A 310 -3.00 3.44 21.24
N LYS A 311 -3.58 4.56 20.83
CA LYS A 311 -4.80 4.56 20.00
C LYS A 311 -4.60 3.83 18.68
N ASN A 312 -3.47 4.04 18.00
CA ASN A 312 -3.21 3.41 16.71
C ASN A 312 -2.81 1.93 16.81
N TRP A 313 -2.28 1.51 17.96
CA TRP A 313 -1.71 0.17 18.17
C TRP A 313 -2.46 -0.66 19.20
N GLN A 314 -3.60 -0.19 19.71
CA GLN A 314 -4.38 -0.85 20.75
C GLN A 314 -4.77 -2.28 20.38
N GLU A 315 -4.98 -2.56 19.08
CA GLU A 315 -5.27 -3.92 18.64
C GLU A 315 -4.13 -4.92 18.85
N MET A 316 -2.88 -4.45 19.01
CA MET A 316 -1.74 -5.31 19.37
C MET A 316 -1.67 -5.60 20.87
N LEU A 317 -2.48 -4.94 21.70
CA LEU A 317 -2.44 -5.12 23.15
C LEU A 317 -3.35 -6.26 23.59
N LEU A 318 -2.81 -7.12 24.44
CA LEU A 318 -3.52 -8.19 25.13
C LEU A 318 -3.24 -8.07 26.63
N LEU A 319 -4.27 -8.27 27.45
CA LEU A 319 -4.17 -8.16 28.91
C LEU A 319 -4.87 -9.36 29.56
N THR A 320 -4.21 -9.99 30.52
CA THR A 320 -4.76 -11.11 31.28
C THR A 320 -4.36 -11.03 32.77
N GLN A 321 -5.21 -11.56 33.65
CA GLN A 321 -4.93 -11.74 35.07
C GLN A 321 -4.29 -13.12 35.30
N LEU A 322 -3.23 -13.19 36.10
CA LEU A 322 -2.67 -14.47 36.52
C LEU A 322 -3.57 -15.14 37.59
N PRO A 323 -3.70 -16.49 37.61
CA PRO A 323 -4.51 -17.21 38.60
C PRO A 323 -4.11 -16.91 40.05
N SER A 324 -2.82 -16.71 40.26
CA SER A 324 -2.20 -16.25 41.50
C SER A 324 -0.99 -15.40 41.15
N PRO A 325 -0.56 -14.45 42.02
CA PRO A 325 0.64 -13.67 41.77
C PRO A 325 1.84 -14.59 41.47
N SER A 326 2.49 -14.40 40.32
CA SER A 326 3.58 -15.30 39.86
C SER A 326 4.59 -14.54 39.01
N SER A 327 5.83 -15.01 38.98
CA SER A 327 6.84 -14.48 38.06
C SER A 327 6.59 -14.98 36.63
N ILE A 328 7.01 -14.17 35.67
CA ILE A 328 7.06 -14.51 34.24
C ILE A 328 8.51 -14.37 33.76
N THR A 329 8.83 -14.80 32.54
CA THR A 329 10.19 -14.70 31.99
C THR A 329 10.29 -13.59 30.95
N ILE A 330 11.06 -12.54 31.23
CA ILE A 330 11.35 -11.47 30.27
C ILE A 330 12.85 -11.44 30.00
N ASP A 331 13.25 -11.46 28.72
CA ASP A 331 14.65 -11.47 28.29
C ASP A 331 15.48 -12.60 28.94
N GLY A 332 14.86 -13.76 29.15
CA GLY A 332 15.48 -14.94 29.77
C GLY A 332 15.62 -14.87 31.30
N ALA A 333 15.14 -13.80 31.95
CA ALA A 333 15.17 -13.63 33.40
C ALA A 333 13.76 -13.68 34.02
N ALA A 334 13.64 -14.22 35.22
CA ALA A 334 12.39 -14.19 35.98
C ALA A 334 12.10 -12.77 36.52
N THR A 335 10.87 -12.30 36.37
CA THR A 335 10.41 -11.03 36.93
C THR A 335 10.08 -11.17 38.42
N ALA A 336 9.84 -10.04 39.09
CA ALA A 336 9.05 -10.05 40.33
C ALA A 336 7.64 -10.63 40.08
N SER A 337 6.93 -11.01 41.14
CA SER A 337 5.55 -11.51 41.01
C SER A 337 4.63 -10.46 40.41
N CYS A 338 3.92 -10.85 39.36
CA CYS A 338 2.93 -10.05 38.66
C CYS A 338 1.53 -10.48 39.07
N ASN A 339 0.59 -9.55 39.09
CA ASN A 339 -0.83 -9.87 39.14
C ASN A 339 -1.40 -10.04 37.73
N ARG A 340 -0.91 -9.25 36.77
CA ARG A 340 -1.38 -9.26 35.37
C ARG A 340 -0.19 -9.31 34.41
N VAL A 341 -0.46 -9.78 33.20
CA VAL A 341 0.49 -9.76 32.09
C VAL A 341 -0.08 -8.91 30.98
N LEU A 342 0.65 -7.86 30.60
CA LEU A 342 0.41 -7.10 29.38
C LEU A 342 1.30 -7.68 28.28
N ILE A 343 0.72 -7.96 27.12
CA ILE A 343 1.42 -8.43 25.94
C ILE A 343 1.17 -7.44 24.80
N PHE A 344 2.21 -7.11 24.06
CA PHE A 344 2.12 -6.49 22.74
C PHE A 344 2.48 -7.57 21.70
N GLY A 345 1.49 -8.02 20.93
CA GLY A 345 1.67 -9.01 19.88
C GLY A 345 2.43 -8.41 18.69
N GLY A 346 3.38 -9.16 18.14
CA GLY A 346 4.17 -8.72 17.00
C GLY A 346 3.44 -8.80 15.66
N GLN A 347 4.22 -8.71 14.58
CA GLN A 347 3.75 -8.96 13.22
C GLN A 347 3.27 -10.41 13.06
N GLN A 348 2.28 -10.58 12.19
CA GLN A 348 1.69 -11.90 11.89
C GLN A 348 2.75 -12.91 11.44
N THR A 349 2.69 -14.12 12.00
CA THR A 349 3.41 -15.29 11.49
C THR A 349 2.58 -16.02 10.42
N ALA A 350 3.19 -16.99 9.73
CA ALA A 350 2.59 -17.69 8.58
C ALA A 350 1.28 -18.49 8.88
N GLY A 351 0.83 -18.56 10.13
CA GLY A 351 -0.43 -19.20 10.52
C GLY A 351 -1.47 -18.26 11.14
N GLN A 352 -1.14 -16.97 11.26
CA GLN A 352 -2.02 -15.96 11.84
C GLN A 352 -2.69 -15.16 10.71
N VAL A 353 -3.94 -14.75 10.94
CA VAL A 353 -4.71 -13.92 10.01
C VAL A 353 -5.37 -12.79 10.79
N ARG A 354 -5.37 -11.55 10.29
CA ARG A 354 -6.04 -10.41 10.95
C ARG A 354 -6.88 -9.59 9.96
N LEU A 355 -7.75 -10.26 9.21
CA LEU A 355 -8.53 -9.63 8.12
C LEU A 355 -9.91 -9.16 8.58
N THR A 356 -10.59 -9.98 9.38
CA THR A 356 -11.95 -9.69 9.87
C THR A 356 -11.94 -9.19 11.31
N ALA A 357 -13.08 -8.68 11.78
CA ALA A 357 -13.24 -8.33 13.18
C ALA A 357 -13.11 -9.56 14.12
N ALA A 358 -13.53 -10.74 13.67
CA ALA A 358 -13.38 -11.98 14.41
C ALA A 358 -11.91 -12.40 14.49
N ASP A 359 -11.19 -12.31 13.36
CA ASP A 359 -9.75 -12.61 13.30
C ASP A 359 -8.97 -11.70 14.26
N LYS A 360 -9.30 -10.40 14.26
CA LYS A 360 -8.68 -9.39 15.11
C LYS A 360 -9.06 -9.52 16.58
N ASP A 361 -10.13 -10.23 16.92
CA ASP A 361 -10.49 -10.51 18.31
C ASP A 361 -9.84 -11.81 18.82
N ASP A 362 -9.45 -12.75 17.95
CA ASP A 362 -8.81 -14.02 18.34
C ASP A 362 -7.34 -13.84 18.78
N PRO A 363 -6.98 -14.08 20.06
CA PRO A 363 -5.60 -14.00 20.55
C PRO A 363 -4.62 -14.93 19.84
N ALA A 364 -5.09 -16.04 19.26
CA ALA A 364 -4.24 -16.96 18.52
C ALA A 364 -3.62 -16.30 17.26
N ASN A 365 -4.26 -15.25 16.74
CA ASN A 365 -3.73 -14.46 15.64
C ASN A 365 -2.65 -13.45 16.07
N TYR A 366 -2.36 -13.35 17.37
CA TYR A 366 -1.41 -12.39 17.93
C TYR A 366 -0.22 -13.01 18.66
N LEU A 367 -0.43 -14.18 19.28
CA LEU A 367 0.52 -14.77 20.22
C LEU A 367 1.23 -15.99 19.66
N GLU A 368 2.51 -16.12 19.97
CA GLU A 368 3.29 -17.35 19.74
C GLU A 368 3.32 -18.24 20.98
N ALA A 369 3.82 -19.47 20.84
CA ALA A 369 4.13 -20.30 22.01
C ALA A 369 5.31 -19.69 22.79
N PRO A 370 5.30 -19.72 24.13
CA PRO A 370 4.32 -20.38 25.00
C PRO A 370 3.07 -19.53 25.31
N ASN A 371 3.10 -18.23 25.03
CA ASN A 371 2.10 -17.27 25.48
C ASN A 371 0.69 -17.62 24.98
N ARG A 372 0.56 -18.12 23.74
CA ARG A 372 -0.71 -18.60 23.19
C ARG A 372 -1.39 -19.67 24.04
N ALA A 373 -0.62 -20.58 24.65
CA ALA A 373 -1.18 -21.65 25.49
C ALA A 373 -1.51 -21.15 26.90
N SER A 374 -0.79 -20.15 27.38
CA SER A 374 -0.99 -19.56 28.72
C SER A 374 -2.11 -18.53 28.73
N PHE A 375 -2.33 -17.82 27.63
CA PHE A 375 -3.26 -16.71 27.55
C PHE A 375 -4.72 -17.15 27.53
N ALA A 376 -5.50 -16.56 28.42
CA ALA A 376 -6.96 -16.63 28.46
C ALA A 376 -7.49 -15.37 29.17
N VAL A 377 -8.76 -15.06 28.93
CA VAL A 377 -9.43 -13.87 29.47
C VAL A 377 -10.65 -14.32 30.27
N PRO A 378 -10.92 -13.76 31.46
CA PRO A 378 -10.15 -12.70 32.13
C PRO A 378 -8.90 -13.22 32.86
N VAL A 379 -8.84 -14.52 33.15
CA VAL A 379 -7.76 -15.16 33.91
C VAL A 379 -7.01 -16.13 33.00
N ALA A 380 -5.68 -16.02 32.98
CA ALA A 380 -4.78 -16.88 32.21
C ALA A 380 -4.95 -18.36 32.58
N ALA A 381 -4.77 -19.25 31.61
CA ALA A 381 -4.80 -20.69 31.83
C ALA A 381 -3.57 -21.19 32.61
N LEU A 382 -2.41 -20.56 32.36
CA LEU A 382 -1.12 -20.87 32.99
C LEU A 382 -0.36 -19.59 33.32
N SER A 383 0.61 -19.66 34.23
CA SER A 383 1.55 -18.57 34.52
C SER A 383 2.82 -18.58 33.66
N SER A 384 2.92 -19.50 32.70
CA SER A 384 4.10 -19.67 31.85
C SER A 384 4.10 -18.66 30.69
N PHE A 385 4.42 -17.41 30.99
CA PHE A 385 4.60 -16.37 29.98
C PHE A 385 6.08 -16.08 29.75
N SER A 386 6.47 -15.94 28.48
CA SER A 386 7.83 -15.58 28.11
C SER A 386 7.89 -14.71 26.87
N GLY A 387 8.77 -13.71 26.87
CA GLY A 387 9.09 -12.94 25.68
C GLY A 387 10.08 -11.82 25.96
N SER A 388 10.06 -10.79 25.11
CA SER A 388 11.07 -9.73 25.13
C SER A 388 10.59 -8.48 25.85
N SER A 389 11.51 -7.71 26.43
CA SER A 389 11.17 -6.36 26.93
C SER A 389 11.11 -5.33 25.81
N THR A 390 11.86 -5.54 24.73
CA THR A 390 12.12 -4.52 23.71
C THR A 390 11.83 -5.07 22.33
N PHE A 391 11.18 -4.26 21.48
CA PHE A 391 10.91 -4.60 20.09
C PHE A 391 12.21 -4.79 19.28
N SER A 392 12.24 -5.77 18.38
CA SER A 392 13.32 -5.98 17.42
C SER A 392 12.77 -6.19 16.02
N ALA A 393 13.23 -5.39 15.06
CA ALA A 393 12.85 -5.54 13.66
C ALA A 393 13.41 -6.83 13.02
N ASP A 394 14.40 -7.47 13.64
CA ASP A 394 14.96 -8.75 13.20
C ASP A 394 14.10 -9.95 13.67
N ASN A 395 13.26 -9.73 14.68
CA ASN A 395 12.24 -10.68 15.12
C ASN A 395 10.92 -9.96 15.38
N PRO A 396 10.27 -9.43 14.33
CA PRO A 396 9.15 -8.50 14.48
C PRO A 396 7.87 -9.19 14.93
N SER A 397 7.80 -10.52 14.89
CA SER A 397 6.70 -11.31 15.42
C SER A 397 6.77 -11.50 16.93
N ALA A 398 7.93 -11.31 17.58
CA ALA A 398 8.09 -11.64 18.99
C ALA A 398 7.13 -10.87 19.91
N ASP A 399 6.45 -11.61 20.78
CA ASP A 399 5.67 -11.07 21.89
C ASP A 399 6.53 -10.22 22.83
N LEU A 400 6.08 -8.99 23.09
CA LEU A 400 6.66 -8.12 24.11
C LEU A 400 5.83 -8.15 25.37
N LEU A 401 6.46 -8.34 26.52
CA LEU A 401 5.74 -8.56 27.77
C LEU A 401 6.04 -7.47 28.79
N ARG A 402 5.05 -7.18 29.64
CA ARG A 402 5.24 -6.46 30.90
C ARG A 402 4.54 -7.18 32.04
N CYS A 403 5.29 -7.29 33.13
CA CYS A 403 4.78 -7.68 34.44
C CYS A 403 4.03 -6.50 35.04
N ILE A 404 2.73 -6.68 35.29
CA ILE A 404 1.90 -5.66 35.94
C ILE A 404 1.66 -6.11 37.40
N PRO A 405 2.23 -5.40 38.39
CA PRO A 405 2.13 -5.77 39.80
C PRO A 405 0.74 -5.66 40.38
#